data_AF-A0A9C7QCU9-F1
#
_entry.id   AF-A0A9C7QCU9-F1
#
_cell.length_a   1.000
_cell.length_b   1.000
_cell.length_c   1.000
_cell.angle_alpha   90.00
_cell.angle_beta   90.00
_cell.angle_gamma   90.00
#
_symmetry.space_group_name_H-M   'P 1'
#
loop_
_entity.id
_entity.type
_entity.pdbx_description
1 polymer ?
#
loop_
_entity_poly.entity_id
_entity_poly.type
_entity_poly.pdbx_seq_one_letter_code
_entity_poly.pdbx_strand_id
1 'polypeptide(L)'
;MSNSSVGWLETRGEWPTAAPNRVWLLAILIGGKTLDAVSTITVLHLRADVFESVWLTRTLMERFGTVGGSFLTLVFAVVGVVVLAESGLLIERLFPESWTPEGYPAAFRTTTYLAAGAWYGFLGVHNFLYLV
;
A
#
# COMPACT_ATOMS: atom_id res chain seq x y z
N MET A 1 43.10 -10.66 12.86
CA MET A 1 42.03 -11.50 13.44
C MET A 1 40.70 -10.78 13.27
N SER A 2 39.74 -11.50 12.67
CA SER A 2 38.28 -11.32 12.58
C SER A 2 37.66 -9.93 12.34
N ASN A 3 37.23 -9.72 11.10
CA ASN A 3 36.15 -8.82 10.74
C ASN A 3 34.83 -9.60 10.92
N SER A 4 34.20 -9.48 12.08
CA SER A 4 32.90 -10.07 12.43
C SER A 4 32.42 -9.28 13.65
N SER A 5 31.39 -8.45 13.59
CA SER A 5 30.04 -8.81 13.22
C SER A 5 29.27 -7.50 13.04
N VAL A 6 28.70 -7.29 11.85
CA VAL A 6 27.57 -6.38 11.68
C VAL A 6 26.43 -7.02 12.46
N GLY A 7 26.35 -6.68 13.74
CA GLY A 7 25.31 -7.12 14.66
C GLY A 7 24.00 -6.61 14.11
N TRP A 8 23.22 -7.56 13.61
CA TRP A 8 21.88 -7.37 13.12
C TRP A 8 21.06 -6.53 14.09
N LEU A 9 20.45 -5.45 13.58
CA LEU A 9 19.22 -4.88 14.10
C LEU A 9 19.16 -4.80 15.64
N GLU A 10 19.97 -3.92 16.24
CA GLU A 10 19.66 -3.42 17.58
C GLU A 10 18.39 -2.57 17.50
N THR A 11 17.25 -3.24 17.55
CA THR A 11 16.01 -2.70 18.10
C THR A 11 16.27 -2.38 19.58
N ARG A 12 16.90 -1.24 19.84
CA ARG A 12 16.89 -0.59 21.16
C ARG A 12 15.66 0.32 21.23
N GLY A 13 15.03 0.33 22.40
CA GLY A 13 13.99 1.29 22.81
C GLY A 13 12.55 0.93 22.49
N GLU A 14 11.97 0.02 23.29
CA GLU A 14 10.58 -0.05 23.82
C GLU A 14 9.31 0.23 22.96
N TRP A 15 9.41 0.56 21.67
CA TRP A 15 8.28 0.65 20.73
C TRP A 15 8.16 -0.46 19.65
N PRO A 16 9.11 -1.41 19.42
CA PRO A 16 8.98 -2.35 18.31
C PRO A 16 8.27 -3.67 18.64
N THR A 17 7.87 -3.95 19.89
CA THR A 17 7.18 -5.21 20.24
C THR A 17 5.70 -5.25 19.85
N ALA A 18 5.10 -4.10 19.51
CA ALA A 18 3.69 -3.99 19.09
C ALA A 18 3.50 -3.65 17.60
N ALA A 19 4.59 -3.47 16.83
CA ALA A 19 4.47 -3.18 15.40
C ALA A 19 3.86 -4.41 14.68
N PRO A 20 2.74 -4.24 13.94
CA PRO A 20 2.10 -5.34 13.25
C PRO A 20 3.09 -6.03 12.30
N ASN A 21 3.02 -7.37 12.22
CA ASN A 21 3.86 -8.13 11.29
C ASN A 21 3.69 -7.57 9.87
N ARG A 22 4.80 -7.42 9.14
CA ARG A 22 4.80 -6.94 7.75
C ARG A 22 3.85 -7.76 6.86
N VAL A 23 3.73 -9.06 7.12
CA VAL A 23 2.80 -9.95 6.41
C VAL A 23 1.35 -9.54 6.64
N TRP A 24 0.98 -9.17 7.87
CA TRP A 24 -0.36 -8.67 8.20
C TRP A 24 -0.65 -7.33 7.54
N LEU A 25 0.31 -6.40 7.57
CA LEU A 25 0.18 -5.10 6.90
C LEU A 25 -0.01 -5.26 5.39
N LEU A 26 0.76 -6.15 4.78
CA LEU A 26 0.63 -6.48 3.36
C LEU A 26 -0.73 -7.14 3.05
N ALA A 27 -1.19 -8.05 3.91
CA ALA A 27 -2.50 -8.69 3.76
C ALA A 27 -3.65 -7.66 3.84
N ILE A 28 -3.59 -6.70 4.75
CA ILE A 28 -4.58 -5.61 4.87
C ILE A 28 -4.60 -4.76 3.60
N LEU A 29 -3.42 -4.36 3.10
CA LEU A 29 -3.29 -3.58 1.88
C LEU A 29 -3.84 -4.33 0.65
N ILE A 30 -3.43 -5.58 0.47
CA ILE A 30 -3.89 -6.43 -0.63
C ILE A 30 -5.39 -6.64 -0.53
N GLY A 31 -5.92 -6.91 0.66
CA GLY A 31 -7.36 -7.07 0.89
C GLY A 31 -8.15 -5.83 0.49
N GLY A 32 -7.76 -4.66 0.98
CA GLY A 32 -8.39 -3.39 0.62
C GLY A 32 -8.33 -3.10 -0.88
N LYS A 33 -7.15 -3.27 -1.50
CA LYS A 33 -6.98 -3.01 -2.94
C LYS A 33 -7.70 -4.03 -3.83
N THR A 34 -7.82 -5.27 -3.37
CA THR A 34 -8.60 -6.30 -4.07
C THR A 34 -10.08 -5.96 -4.03
N LEU A 35 -10.61 -5.53 -2.88
CA LEU A 35 -12.00 -5.10 -2.76
C LEU A 35 -12.32 -3.92 -3.69
N ASP A 36 -11.45 -2.90 -3.71
CA ASP A 36 -11.51 -1.77 -4.64
C ASP A 36 -11.51 -2.23 -6.11
N ALA A 37 -10.54 -3.06 -6.50
CA ALA A 37 -10.41 -3.55 -7.87
C ALA A 37 -11.63 -4.37 -8.32
N VAL A 38 -12.12 -5.30 -7.47
CA VAL A 38 -13.30 -6.10 -7.78
C VAL A 38 -14.53 -5.20 -7.92
N SER A 39 -14.75 -4.28 -6.97
CA SER A 39 -15.88 -3.35 -7.04
C SER A 39 -15.85 -2.51 -8.32
N THR A 40 -14.66 -2.06 -8.73
CA THR A 40 -14.46 -1.25 -9.94
C THR A 40 -14.78 -2.08 -11.18
N ILE A 41 -14.28 -3.31 -11.28
CA ILE A 41 -14.59 -4.21 -12.40
C ILE A 41 -16.11 -4.49 -12.46
N THR A 42 -16.76 -4.72 -11.32
CA THR A 42 -18.20 -4.97 -11.24
C THR A 42 -19.00 -3.76 -11.70
N VAL A 43 -18.65 -2.55 -11.21
CA VAL A 43 -19.28 -1.30 -11.65
C VAL A 43 -19.07 -1.08 -13.16
N LEU A 44 -17.87 -1.32 -13.69
CA LEU A 44 -17.57 -1.14 -15.11
C LEU A 44 -18.32 -2.13 -16.02
N HIS A 45 -18.62 -3.34 -15.54
CA HIS A 45 -19.49 -4.28 -16.26
C HIS A 45 -20.95 -3.81 -16.29
N LEU A 46 -21.37 -2.96 -15.34
CA LEU A 46 -22.75 -2.50 -15.18
C LEU A 46 -22.97 -1.07 -15.70
N ARG A 47 -21.93 -0.23 -15.76
CA ARG A 47 -21.97 1.15 -16.27
C ARG A 47 -20.67 1.47 -17.03
N ALA A 48 -20.79 1.67 -18.34
CA ALA A 48 -19.65 1.95 -19.23
C ALA A 48 -19.03 3.36 -19.08
N ASP A 49 -19.67 4.29 -18.34
CA ASP A 49 -19.34 5.72 -18.33
C ASP A 49 -18.37 6.21 -17.22
N VAL A 50 -17.73 5.32 -16.45
CA VAL A 50 -16.98 5.71 -15.21
C VAL A 50 -15.47 5.90 -15.44
N PHE A 51 -15.03 6.21 -16.67
CA PHE A 51 -13.61 6.08 -17.07
C PHE A 51 -12.83 7.38 -17.34
N GLU A 52 -13.33 8.55 -16.94
CA GLU A 52 -12.70 9.81 -17.39
C GLU A 52 -11.51 10.30 -16.56
N SER A 53 -11.31 9.86 -15.32
CA SER A 53 -10.43 10.60 -14.39
C SER A 53 -9.02 10.06 -14.16
N VAL A 54 -8.66 8.85 -14.61
CA VAL A 54 -7.30 8.28 -14.35
C VAL A 54 -6.66 7.69 -15.61
N TRP A 55 -5.77 8.46 -16.25
CA TRP A 55 -5.09 8.10 -17.50
C TRP A 55 -4.41 6.72 -17.46
N LEU A 56 -3.64 6.42 -16.40
CA LEU A 56 -2.91 5.16 -16.27
C LEU A 56 -3.84 3.95 -16.26
N THR A 57 -4.92 4.00 -15.47
CA THR A 57 -5.91 2.93 -15.38
C THR A 57 -6.59 2.71 -16.72
N ARG A 58 -6.93 3.80 -17.43
CA ARG A 58 -7.54 3.73 -18.76
C ARG A 58 -6.62 3.04 -19.76
N THR A 59 -5.37 3.49 -19.88
CA THR A 59 -4.40 2.91 -20.80
C THR A 59 -4.14 1.43 -20.52
N LEU A 60 -4.10 1.03 -19.24
CA LEU A 60 -3.92 -0.38 -18.88
C LEU A 60 -5.13 -1.23 -19.23
N MET A 61 -6.36 -0.75 -19.00
CA MET A 61 -7.57 -1.49 -19.38
C MET A 61 -7.79 -1.54 -20.89
N GLU A 62 -7.46 -0.47 -21.62
CA GLU A 62 -7.48 -0.45 -23.09
C GLU A 62 -6.51 -1.50 -23.67
N ARG A 63 -5.33 -1.65 -23.07
CA ARG A 63 -4.26 -2.50 -23.62
C ARG A 63 -4.31 -3.97 -23.19
N PHE A 64 -4.84 -4.25 -22.00
CA PHE A 64 -4.85 -5.59 -21.41
C PHE A 64 -6.26 -6.10 -21.07
N GLY A 65 -7.30 -5.38 -21.48
CA GLY A 65 -8.69 -5.63 -21.10
C GLY A 65 -8.99 -5.22 -19.65
N THR A 66 -10.27 -5.19 -19.29
CA THR A 66 -10.73 -4.71 -17.97
C THR A 66 -10.09 -5.46 -16.80
N VAL A 67 -10.05 -6.80 -16.89
CA VAL A 67 -9.49 -7.65 -15.83
C VAL A 67 -7.96 -7.52 -15.76
N GLY A 68 -7.27 -7.61 -16.90
CA GLY A 68 -5.81 -7.51 -16.96
C GLY A 68 -5.30 -6.14 -16.53
N GLY A 69 -5.94 -5.07 -17.00
CA GLY A 69 -5.60 -3.71 -16.59
C GLY A 69 -5.88 -3.45 -15.11
N SER A 70 -6.99 -3.97 -14.57
CA SER A 70 -7.27 -3.91 -13.13
C SER A 70 -6.24 -4.66 -12.29
N PHE A 71 -5.79 -5.83 -12.74
CA PHE A 71 -4.72 -6.57 -12.06
C PHE A 71 -3.41 -5.78 -12.04
N LEU A 72 -3.02 -5.17 -13.17
CA LEU A 72 -1.80 -4.36 -13.23
C LEU A 72 -1.89 -3.11 -12.35
N THR A 73 -3.04 -2.42 -12.32
CA THR A 73 -3.24 -1.29 -11.40
C THR A 73 -3.18 -1.71 -9.92
N LEU A 74 -3.69 -2.90 -9.58
CA LEU A 74 -3.52 -3.49 -8.25
C LEU A 74 -2.04 -3.69 -7.92
N VAL A 75 -1.28 -4.32 -8.81
CA VAL A 75 0.16 -4.57 -8.61
C VAL A 75 0.90 -3.25 -8.44
N PHE A 76 0.69 -2.26 -9.31
CA PHE A 76 1.35 -0.97 -9.20
C PHE A 76 0.98 -0.21 -7.92
N ALA A 77 -0.29 -0.24 -7.52
CA ALA A 77 -0.73 0.39 -6.28
C ALA A 77 -0.07 -0.26 -5.06
N VAL A 78 -0.05 -1.60 -4.99
CA VAL A 78 0.59 -2.33 -3.89
C VAL A 78 2.08 -2.05 -3.85
N VAL A 79 2.79 -2.17 -4.98
CA VAL A 79 4.23 -1.88 -5.07
C VAL A 79 4.53 -0.43 -4.69
N GLY A 80 3.74 0.53 -5.16
CA GLY A 80 3.90 1.94 -4.82
C GLY A 80 3.76 2.20 -3.32
N VAL A 81 2.76 1.59 -2.68
CA VAL A 81 2.57 1.70 -1.22
C VAL A 81 3.70 1.01 -0.45
N VAL A 82 4.18 -0.15 -0.91
CA VAL A 82 5.33 -0.84 -0.30
C VAL A 82 6.58 0.03 -0.35
N VAL A 83 6.91 0.58 -1.53
CA VAL A 83 8.06 1.47 -1.73
C VAL A 83 7.94 2.72 -0.86
N LEU A 84 6.75 3.33 -0.82
CA LEU A 84 6.48 4.47 0.04
C LEU A 84 6.64 4.11 1.51
N ALA A 85 6.04 3.01 1.97
CA ALA A 85 6.11 2.60 3.37
C ALA A 85 7.56 2.28 3.83
N GLU A 86 8.38 1.71 2.94
CA GLU A 86 9.80 1.44 3.21
C GLU A 86 10.69 2.69 3.08
N SER A 87 10.20 3.77 2.45
CA SER A 87 10.97 5.03 2.34
C SER A 87 11.20 5.69 3.70
N GLY A 88 10.47 5.30 4.75
CA GLY A 88 10.74 5.75 6.12
C GLY A 88 12.19 5.47 6.58
N LEU A 89 12.80 4.38 6.10
CA LEU A 89 14.22 4.07 6.35
C LEU A 89 15.18 5.01 5.60
N LEU A 90 14.78 5.46 4.41
CA LEU A 90 15.56 6.43 3.65
C LEU A 90 15.51 7.80 4.33
N ILE A 91 14.33 8.18 4.86
CA ILE A 91 14.13 9.44 5.58
C ILE A 91 14.97 9.46 6.86
N GLU A 92 14.93 8.40 7.67
CA GLU A 92 15.78 8.26 8.87
C GLU A 92 17.28 8.40 8.56
N ARG A 93 17.74 7.96 7.39
CA ARG A 93 19.15 8.05 7.00
C ARG A 93 19.56 9.43 6.49
N LEU A 94 18.65 10.18 5.89
CA LEU A 94 18.96 11.42 5.19
C LEU A 94 18.67 12.68 6.03
N PHE A 95 17.78 12.56 7.03
CA PHE A 95 17.35 13.69 7.83
C PHE A 95 17.94 13.65 9.25
N PRO A 96 18.02 14.80 9.94
CA PRO A 96 18.49 14.85 11.32
C PRO A 96 17.61 14.01 12.26
N GLU A 97 18.21 13.43 13.30
CA GLU A 97 17.48 12.63 14.31
C GLU A 97 16.32 13.39 14.97
N SER A 98 16.40 14.71 15.07
CA SER A 98 15.31 15.55 15.59
C SER A 98 14.04 15.52 14.73
N TRP A 99 14.13 15.10 13.47
CA TRP A 99 13.00 14.95 12.54
C TRP A 99 12.48 13.51 12.50
N THR A 100 13.31 12.54 12.84
CA THR A 100 12.97 11.11 12.84
C THR A 100 13.18 10.52 14.23
N PRO A 101 12.20 10.69 15.14
CA PRO A 101 12.29 10.15 16.49
C PRO A 101 12.36 8.62 16.46
N GLU A 102 12.78 8.03 17.57
CA GLU A 102 12.89 6.59 17.74
C GLU A 102 11.60 5.85 17.30
N GLY A 103 11.75 4.82 16.47
CA GLY A 103 10.62 4.06 15.92
C GLY A 103 9.93 4.70 14.71
N TYR A 104 10.36 5.86 14.22
CA TYR A 104 9.77 6.55 13.06
C TYR A 104 9.58 5.63 11.82
N PRO A 105 10.57 4.84 11.36
CA PRO A 105 10.36 3.98 10.18
C PRO A 105 9.26 2.93 10.39
N ALA A 106 9.12 2.39 11.60
CA ALA A 106 8.10 1.40 11.92
C ALA A 106 6.70 2.03 12.00
N ALA A 107 6.59 3.21 12.61
CA ALA A 107 5.36 3.98 12.67
C ALA A 107 4.90 4.43 11.28
N PHE A 108 5.83 4.99 10.49
CA PHE A 108 5.56 5.42 9.12
C PHE A 108 5.07 4.26 8.27
N ARG A 109 5.77 3.12 8.27
CA ARG A 109 5.36 1.91 7.56
C ARG A 109 3.93 1.50 7.96
N THR A 110 3.69 1.32 9.26
CA THR A 110 2.39 0.87 9.78
C THR A 110 1.27 1.80 9.32
N THR A 111 1.43 3.12 9.51
CA THR A 111 0.46 4.13 9.11
C THR A 111 0.19 4.11 7.62
N THR A 112 1.23 4.03 6.78
CA THR A 112 1.08 4.00 5.33
C THR A 112 0.30 2.77 4.86
N TYR A 113 0.62 1.57 5.35
CA TYR A 113 -0.10 0.34 4.99
C TYR A 113 -1.56 0.38 5.46
N LEU A 114 -1.82 0.79 6.70
CA LEU A 114 -3.16 0.82 7.27
C LEU A 114 -4.02 1.89 6.60
N ALA A 115 -3.50 3.10 6.40
CA ALA A 115 -4.23 4.18 5.74
C ALA A 115 -4.57 3.82 4.29
N ALA A 116 -3.61 3.28 3.54
CA ALA A 116 -3.85 2.84 2.17
C ALA A 116 -4.86 1.68 2.12
N GLY A 117 -4.70 0.66 2.97
CA GLY A 117 -5.64 -0.47 3.04
C GLY A 117 -7.05 -0.03 3.41
N ALA A 118 -7.20 0.84 4.41
CA ALA A 118 -8.48 1.40 4.81
C ALA A 118 -9.12 2.25 3.70
N TRP A 119 -8.34 3.08 3.01
CA TRP A 119 -8.82 3.91 1.91
C TRP A 119 -9.32 3.06 0.73
N TYR A 120 -8.54 2.07 0.29
CA TYR A 120 -8.97 1.16 -0.77
C TYR A 120 -10.19 0.32 -0.34
N GLY A 121 -10.20 -0.17 0.90
CA GLY A 121 -11.37 -0.87 1.44
C GLY A 121 -12.64 0.00 1.43
N PHE A 122 -12.51 1.25 1.86
CA PHE A 122 -13.61 2.23 1.82
C PHE A 122 -14.12 2.46 0.40
N LEU A 123 -13.22 2.72 -0.57
CA LEU A 123 -13.60 2.89 -1.98
C LEU A 123 -14.30 1.65 -2.54
N GLY A 124 -13.80 0.45 -2.19
CA GLY A 124 -14.41 -0.81 -2.58
C GLY A 124 -15.84 -0.97 -2.07
N VAL A 125 -16.07 -0.76 -0.77
CA VAL A 125 -17.41 -0.80 -0.17
C VAL A 125 -18.31 0.29 -0.77
N HIS A 126 -17.80 1.50 -0.92
CA HIS A 126 -18.54 2.63 -1.49
C HIS A 126 -19.05 2.32 -2.90
N ASN A 127 -18.21 1.76 -3.76
CA ASN A 127 -18.60 1.33 -5.10
C ASN A 127 -19.69 0.25 -5.08
N PHE A 128 -19.61 -0.71 -4.16
CA PHE A 128 -20.67 -1.72 -3.98
C PHE A 128 -22.00 -1.12 -3.51
N LEU A 129 -21.98 -0.09 -2.67
CA LEU A 129 -23.20 0.58 -2.21
C LEU A 129 -23.96 1.27 -3.34
N TYR A 130 -23.31 1.67 -4.44
CA TYR A 130 -23.96 2.23 -5.64
C TYR A 130 -24.47 1.19 -6.64
N LEU A 131 -24.27 -0.10 -6.36
CA LEU A 131 -24.82 -1.20 -7.16
C LEU A 131 -26.24 -1.61 -6.72
N VAL A 132 -26.71 -1.09 -5.58
CA VAL A 132 -28.09 -1.23 -5.07
C VAL A 132 -28.93 -0.04 -5.54
#